data_AF-A0A2D7XQS3-F1
#
_entry.id   AF-A0A2D7XQS3-F1
#
_cell.length_a   1.000
_cell.length_b   1.000
_cell.length_c   1.000
_cell.angle_alpha   90.00
_cell.angle_beta   90.00
_cell.angle_gamma   90.00
#
_symmetry.space_group_name_H-M   'P 1'
#
loop_
_entity.id
_entity.type
_entity.pdbx_description
1 polymer ?
#
loop_
_entity_poly.entity_id
_entity_poly.type
_entity_poly.pdbx_seq_one_letter_code
_entity_poly.pdbx_strand_id
1 'polypeptide(L)'
;MQFSLLILLLAGSASAFDAPEDTHSYLKYQGETNCPADHRLMSVGFARNNLQEVCNLLSDWEFARLSGYASLGGPGNNCVVYESDHRHLNSSLCVALTEHSLIRGALIQGGFRSPDELTRMTQSDWRVALIDELANRTRDDAHQWDELDNQALAGLGLLVSYLRNGERVSDTELSQYTATDIRQSVIGELQAQTGIDLLSLQSMSNIDLYHIIMSG
;
A
#
# COMPACT_ATOMS: atom_id res chain seq x y z
N MET A 1 24.85 63.11 12.66
CA MET A 1 23.79 62.34 11.99
C MET A 1 24.46 61.20 11.25
N GLN A 2 23.95 60.00 11.50
CA GLN A 2 24.57 58.68 11.36
C GLN A 2 23.88 57.96 10.19
N PHE A 3 24.63 57.40 9.24
CA PHE A 3 24.19 56.31 8.35
C PHE A 3 25.48 55.60 7.89
N SER A 4 25.87 54.51 8.56
CA SER A 4 25.37 53.13 8.42
C SER A 4 25.93 52.40 7.19
N LEU A 5 26.82 51.49 7.55
CA LEU A 5 27.37 50.34 6.85
C LEU A 5 26.25 49.42 6.30
N LEU A 6 26.40 48.88 5.09
CA LEU A 6 25.89 47.54 4.78
C LEU A 6 26.61 46.89 3.60
N ILE A 7 27.35 45.82 3.92
CA ILE A 7 27.82 44.76 3.03
C ILE A 7 26.67 43.77 2.87
N LEU A 8 26.41 43.23 1.67
CA LEU A 8 26.10 41.79 1.53
C LEU A 8 26.17 41.32 0.08
N LEU A 9 27.01 40.29 -0.09
CA LEU A 9 27.23 39.48 -1.28
C LEU A 9 25.97 38.68 -1.61
N LEU A 10 25.66 38.61 -2.90
CA LEU A 10 24.71 37.68 -3.51
C LEU A 10 25.40 36.37 -3.89
N ALA A 11 24.56 35.33 -3.97
CA ALA A 11 24.71 34.04 -4.64
C ALA A 11 25.16 32.85 -3.78
N GLY A 12 24.22 31.93 -3.60
CA GLY A 12 24.39 30.63 -2.96
C GLY A 12 23.03 29.97 -2.73
N SER A 13 22.28 29.73 -3.82
CA SER A 13 21.07 28.91 -3.80
C SER A 13 21.46 27.46 -3.52
N ALA A 14 21.33 27.04 -2.26
CA ALA A 14 21.29 25.63 -1.90
C ALA A 14 19.86 25.14 -2.07
N SER A 15 19.71 24.19 -2.99
CA SER A 15 18.53 23.42 -3.31
C SER A 15 17.92 22.78 -2.07
N ALA A 16 16.59 22.69 -2.08
CA ALA A 16 15.80 21.92 -1.14
C ALA A 16 16.32 20.47 -1.00
N PHE A 17 16.73 20.10 0.19
CA PHE A 17 16.82 18.72 0.66
C PHE A 17 16.37 18.71 2.11
N ASP A 18 15.06 18.57 2.27
CA ASP A 18 14.37 17.82 3.33
C ASP A 18 12.89 18.16 3.19
N ALA A 19 12.24 17.52 2.22
CA ALA A 19 10.83 17.23 2.41
C ALA A 19 10.77 16.11 3.46
N PRO A 20 10.07 16.26 4.58
CA PRO A 20 9.69 15.10 5.37
C PRO A 20 8.72 14.29 4.50
N GLU A 21 9.25 13.29 3.80
CA GLU A 21 8.44 12.18 3.31
C GLU A 21 7.81 11.47 4.52
N ASP A 22 6.57 11.03 4.33
CA ASP A 22 5.72 10.33 5.30
C ASP A 22 4.94 11.22 6.28
N THR A 23 4.05 12.04 5.72
CA THR A 23 2.83 12.44 6.46
C THR A 23 1.95 11.19 6.59
N HIS A 24 2.21 10.40 7.63
CA HIS A 24 1.38 9.26 7.98
C HIS A 24 -0.04 9.75 8.28
N SER A 25 -0.91 9.72 7.27
CA SER A 25 -2.33 9.99 7.47
C SER A 25 -2.95 8.76 8.13
N TYR A 26 -3.15 8.83 9.44
CA TYR A 26 -3.98 7.87 10.16
C TYR A 26 -5.20 8.58 10.74
N LEU A 27 -6.33 7.88 10.73
CA LEU A 27 -7.62 8.45 11.12
C LEU A 27 -8.46 7.43 11.87
N LYS A 28 -9.44 7.95 12.62
CA LYS A 28 -10.56 7.17 13.14
C LYS A 28 -11.70 7.19 12.12
N TYR A 29 -12.25 6.03 11.81
CA TYR A 29 -13.38 5.88 10.91
C TYR A 29 -14.58 5.23 11.61
N GLN A 30 -15.79 5.64 11.22
CA GLN A 30 -17.03 5.09 11.77
C GLN A 30 -17.34 3.74 11.11
N GLY A 31 -17.63 2.73 11.93
CA GLY A 31 -17.96 1.37 11.49
C GLY A 31 -16.86 0.35 11.80
N GLU A 32 -17.30 -0.83 12.24
CA GLU A 32 -16.43 -1.95 12.58
C GLU A 32 -15.77 -2.50 11.30
N THR A 33 -14.45 -2.67 11.31
CA THR A 33 -13.64 -3.22 10.21
C THR A 33 -13.62 -2.43 8.89
N ASN A 34 -14.27 -1.27 8.82
CA ASN A 34 -14.31 -0.46 7.61
C ASN A 34 -13.27 0.68 7.63
N CYS A 35 -12.71 0.95 6.46
CA CYS A 35 -11.91 2.14 6.19
C CYS A 35 -12.42 2.83 4.92
N PRO A 36 -12.21 4.16 4.79
CA PRO A 36 -12.52 4.86 3.55
C PRO A 36 -11.60 4.37 2.42
N ALA A 37 -11.91 4.80 1.19
CA ALA A 37 -11.02 4.60 0.05
C ALA A 37 -9.59 5.07 0.37
N ASP A 38 -8.60 4.39 -0.22
CA ASP A 38 -7.17 4.65 -0.05
C ASP A 38 -6.64 4.46 1.37
N HIS A 39 -7.39 3.77 2.24
CA HIS A 39 -6.98 3.43 3.60
C HIS A 39 -7.21 1.95 3.89
N ARG A 40 -6.46 1.44 4.85
CA ARG A 40 -6.64 0.08 5.38
C ARG A 40 -6.71 0.10 6.90
N LEU A 41 -7.23 -0.98 7.48
CA LEU A 41 -7.15 -1.18 8.92
C LEU A 41 -5.69 -1.12 9.38
N MET A 42 -5.47 -0.31 10.42
CA MET A 42 -4.18 -0.15 11.06
C MET A 42 -3.75 -1.46 11.72
N SER A 43 -2.47 -1.84 11.56
CA SER A 43 -1.95 -3.04 12.20
C SER A 43 -1.55 -2.80 13.66
N VAL A 44 -1.51 -3.88 14.44
CA VAL A 44 -1.01 -3.85 15.83
C VAL A 44 0.40 -3.25 15.91
N GLY A 45 1.29 -3.65 15.00
CA GLY A 45 2.66 -3.12 14.97
C GLY A 45 2.71 -1.62 14.71
N PHE A 46 1.91 -1.13 13.75
CA PHE A 46 1.84 0.29 13.45
C PHE A 46 1.27 1.08 14.63
N ALA A 47 0.18 0.59 15.24
CA ALA A 47 -0.43 1.20 16.42
C ALA A 47 0.56 1.29 17.58
N ARG A 48 1.38 0.26 17.82
CA ARG A 48 2.41 0.27 18.87
C ARG A 48 3.52 1.28 18.62
N ASN A 49 3.97 1.40 17.37
CA ASN A 49 5.04 2.35 17.02
C ASN A 49 4.59 3.81 17.11
N ASN A 50 3.30 4.07 16.97
CA ASN A 50 2.70 5.41 16.99
C ASN A 50 1.68 5.57 18.13
N LEU A 51 1.88 4.83 19.24
CA LEU A 51 0.83 4.55 20.23
C LEU A 51 0.17 5.80 20.79
N GLN A 52 0.96 6.80 21.18
CA GLN A 52 0.42 7.99 21.81
C GLN A 52 -0.43 8.81 20.84
N GLU A 53 0.05 9.00 19.61
CA GLU A 53 -0.64 9.81 18.60
C GLU A 53 -1.94 9.13 18.15
N VAL A 54 -1.89 7.82 17.89
CA VAL A 54 -3.05 7.03 17.50
C VAL A 54 -4.07 6.93 18.63
N CYS A 55 -3.64 6.74 19.88
CA CYS A 55 -4.53 6.70 21.03
C CYS A 55 -5.31 8.01 21.21
N ASN A 56 -4.67 9.14 20.94
CA ASN A 56 -5.28 10.46 21.05
C ASN A 56 -6.36 10.74 19.97
N LEU A 57 -6.52 9.88 18.95
CA LEU A 57 -7.65 9.95 18.03
C LEU A 57 -8.96 9.46 18.65
N LEU A 58 -8.89 8.71 19.75
CA LEU A 58 -10.03 8.08 20.39
C LEU A 58 -10.53 8.93 21.56
N SER A 59 -11.81 8.80 21.88
CA SER A 59 -12.36 9.32 23.13
C SER A 59 -11.83 8.49 24.31
N ASP A 60 -11.79 9.06 25.52
CA ASP A 60 -11.18 8.43 26.71
C ASP A 60 -11.50 6.93 26.88
N TRP A 61 -12.77 6.55 26.78
CA TRP A 61 -13.24 5.19 27.04
C TRP A 61 -13.58 4.40 25.77
N GLU A 62 -13.28 4.95 24.60
CA GLU A 62 -13.56 4.33 23.30
C GLU A 62 -12.60 3.17 23.02
N PHE A 63 -13.07 2.20 22.24
CA PHE A 63 -12.25 1.16 21.64
C PHE A 63 -12.45 1.19 20.13
N ALA A 64 -11.35 1.15 19.38
CA ALA A 64 -11.40 1.12 17.92
C ALA A 64 -10.71 -0.14 17.37
N ARG A 65 -11.29 -0.67 16.30
CA ARG A 65 -10.84 -1.88 15.61
C ARG A 65 -9.50 -1.65 14.91
N LEU A 66 -8.58 -2.60 15.11
CA LEU A 66 -7.35 -2.77 14.34
C LEU A 66 -7.46 -4.00 13.43
N SER A 67 -6.50 -4.17 12.51
CA SER A 67 -6.44 -5.35 11.64
C SER A 67 -6.25 -6.64 12.46
N GLY A 68 -6.81 -7.76 12.02
CA GLY A 68 -6.63 -9.06 12.66
C GLY A 68 -7.42 -9.25 13.96
N TYR A 69 -8.58 -8.57 14.09
CA TYR A 69 -9.43 -8.59 15.29
C TYR A 69 -8.80 -8.02 16.56
N ALA A 70 -7.69 -7.28 16.44
CA ALA A 70 -7.15 -6.50 17.53
C ALA A 70 -7.96 -5.21 17.77
N SER A 71 -7.70 -4.53 18.89
CA SER A 71 -8.26 -3.20 19.19
C SER A 71 -7.29 -2.33 19.97
N LEU A 72 -7.51 -1.02 19.93
CA LEU A 72 -6.84 -0.03 20.78
C LEU A 72 -7.89 0.68 21.64
N GLY A 73 -7.66 0.75 22.94
CA GLY A 73 -8.43 1.59 23.85
C GLY A 73 -7.95 3.05 23.82
N GLY A 74 -8.85 4.00 24.03
CA GLY A 74 -8.50 5.42 24.19
C GLY A 74 -7.76 5.75 25.50
N PRO A 75 -7.49 7.04 25.76
CA PRO A 75 -6.66 7.47 26.88
C PRO A 75 -7.12 7.01 28.27
N GLY A 76 -8.43 7.01 28.53
CA GLY A 76 -9.02 6.50 29.78
C GLY A 76 -8.84 4.98 29.95
N ASN A 77 -8.71 4.24 28.85
CA ASN A 77 -8.34 2.82 28.86
C ASN A 77 -6.81 2.60 28.85
N ASN A 78 -6.01 3.62 29.19
CA ASN A 78 -4.55 3.58 29.22
C ASN A 78 -3.89 3.22 27.88
N CYS A 79 -4.53 3.52 26.74
CA CYS A 79 -3.98 3.23 25.42
C CYS A 79 -3.62 1.75 25.22
N VAL A 80 -4.33 0.82 25.87
CA VAL A 80 -4.01 -0.61 25.79
C VAL A 80 -4.35 -1.16 24.41
N VAL A 81 -3.40 -1.87 23.80
CA VAL A 81 -3.61 -2.67 22.58
C VAL A 81 -4.01 -4.09 22.98
N TYR A 82 -5.19 -4.52 22.58
CA TYR A 82 -5.68 -5.89 22.75
C TYR A 82 -5.44 -6.65 21.45
N GLU A 83 -4.59 -7.67 21.47
CA GLU A 83 -4.25 -8.43 20.25
C GLU A 83 -5.39 -9.34 19.75
N SER A 84 -6.31 -9.69 20.64
CA SER A 84 -7.53 -10.45 20.32
C SER A 84 -8.70 -9.82 21.07
N ASP A 85 -9.61 -9.21 20.33
CA ASP A 85 -10.78 -8.55 20.88
C ASP A 85 -12.01 -8.82 19.99
N HIS A 86 -12.88 -9.71 20.44
CA HIS A 86 -14.09 -10.10 19.72
C HIS A 86 -15.33 -9.29 20.12
N ARG A 87 -15.17 -8.22 20.91
CA ARG A 87 -16.28 -7.29 21.19
C ARG A 87 -16.69 -6.57 19.91
N HIS A 88 -17.97 -6.24 19.77
CA HIS A 88 -18.45 -5.35 18.72
C HIS A 88 -18.01 -3.91 18.99
N LEU A 89 -17.34 -3.29 18.02
CA LEU A 89 -16.78 -1.95 18.14
C LEU A 89 -17.46 -0.99 17.14
N ASN A 90 -17.57 0.28 17.52
CA ASN A 90 -18.27 1.29 16.69
C ASN A 90 -17.35 2.03 15.72
N SER A 91 -16.03 1.88 15.86
CA SER A 91 -15.04 2.60 15.07
C SER A 91 -13.85 1.70 14.73
N SER A 92 -13.13 2.11 13.68
CA SER A 92 -11.89 1.50 13.22
C SER A 92 -10.78 2.54 13.18
N LEU A 93 -9.55 2.12 13.39
CA LEU A 93 -8.37 2.94 13.11
C LEU A 93 -7.81 2.55 11.76
N CYS A 94 -7.67 3.55 10.90
CA CYS A 94 -7.25 3.39 9.53
C CYS A 94 -5.94 4.13 9.31
N VAL A 95 -5.10 3.56 8.46
CA VAL A 95 -3.89 4.21 7.97
C VAL A 95 -3.99 4.31 6.46
N ALA A 96 -3.56 5.44 5.90
CA ALA A 96 -3.48 5.62 4.47
C ALA A 96 -2.63 4.50 3.87
N LEU A 97 -3.03 4.05 2.69
CA LEU A 97 -2.18 3.22 1.87
C LEU A 97 -1.00 4.08 1.42
N THR A 98 0.13 3.97 2.12
CA THR A 98 1.38 4.49 1.59
C THR A 98 1.82 3.60 0.42
N GLU A 99 2.57 4.17 -0.52
CA GLU A 99 3.12 3.49 -1.69
C GLU A 99 3.70 2.09 -1.36
N HIS A 100 4.45 1.96 -0.26
CA HIS A 100 5.03 0.67 0.17
C HIS A 100 4.03 -0.32 0.76
N SER A 101 2.87 0.15 1.24
CA SER A 101 1.80 -0.75 1.71
C SER A 101 1.13 -1.50 0.56
N LEU A 102 1.11 -0.93 -0.65
CA LEU A 102 0.66 -1.60 -1.87
C LEU A 102 1.61 -2.72 -2.26
N ILE A 103 2.92 -2.46 -2.21
CA ILE A 103 3.97 -3.48 -2.45
C ILE A 103 3.81 -4.65 -1.49
N ARG A 104 3.63 -4.37 -0.19
CA ARG A 104 3.39 -5.41 0.82
C ARG A 104 2.14 -6.24 0.49
N GLY A 105 1.07 -5.58 0.05
CA GLY A 105 -0.15 -6.23 -0.39
C GLY A 105 0.08 -7.19 -1.56
N ALA A 106 0.77 -6.73 -2.61
CA ALA A 106 1.12 -7.54 -3.77
C ALA A 106 1.96 -8.77 -3.40
N LEU A 107 2.95 -8.62 -2.51
CA LEU A 107 3.78 -9.74 -2.03
C LEU A 107 2.97 -10.82 -1.32
N ILE A 108 2.02 -10.42 -0.47
CA ILE A 108 1.15 -11.36 0.26
C ILE A 108 0.18 -12.03 -0.71
N GLN A 109 -0.48 -11.23 -1.55
CA GLN A 109 -1.52 -11.71 -2.46
C GLN A 109 -0.97 -12.66 -3.53
N GLY A 110 0.27 -12.42 -3.99
CA GLY A 110 0.98 -13.34 -4.89
C GLY A 110 1.55 -14.59 -4.23
N GLY A 111 1.46 -14.68 -2.89
CA GLY A 111 2.13 -15.72 -2.12
C GLY A 111 3.64 -15.66 -2.26
N PHE A 112 4.19 -14.49 -2.61
CA PHE A 112 5.62 -14.28 -2.82
C PHE A 112 6.35 -14.18 -1.48
N ARG A 113 5.71 -13.61 -0.47
CA ARG A 113 6.20 -13.58 0.91
C ARG A 113 5.05 -13.79 1.89
N SER A 114 5.35 -14.42 3.01
CA SER A 114 4.42 -14.54 4.13
C SER A 114 4.35 -13.25 4.96
N PRO A 115 3.25 -13.01 5.68
CA PRO A 115 3.15 -11.86 6.60
C PRO A 115 4.27 -11.80 7.66
N ASP A 116 4.75 -12.96 8.12
CA ASP A 116 5.81 -13.06 9.11
C ASP A 116 7.18 -12.65 8.56
N GLU A 117 7.50 -13.05 7.33
CA GLU A 117 8.72 -12.61 6.64
C GLU A 117 8.71 -11.09 6.45
N LEU A 118 7.60 -10.55 5.97
CA LEU A 118 7.47 -9.11 5.70
C LEU A 118 7.60 -8.26 6.98
N THR A 119 7.24 -8.81 8.14
CA THR A 119 7.38 -8.12 9.43
C THR A 119 8.85 -7.97 9.85
N ARG A 120 9.76 -8.78 9.30
CA ARG A 120 11.22 -8.73 9.55
C ARG A 120 11.99 -7.95 8.48
N MET A 121 11.29 -7.42 7.49
CA MET A 121 11.86 -6.71 6.33
C MET A 121 11.55 -5.22 6.43
N THR A 122 12.43 -4.38 5.88
CA THR A 122 12.14 -2.94 5.73
C THR A 122 11.19 -2.68 4.54
N GLN A 123 10.63 -1.47 4.47
CA GLN A 123 9.77 -1.08 3.35
C GLN A 123 10.51 -1.10 2.00
N SER A 124 11.79 -0.73 1.99
CA SER A 124 12.66 -0.82 0.81
C SER A 124 12.93 -2.28 0.43
N ASP A 125 13.14 -3.16 1.41
CA ASP A 125 13.32 -4.59 1.15
C ASP A 125 12.07 -5.23 0.53
N TRP A 126 10.86 -4.75 0.88
CA TRP A 126 9.64 -5.21 0.22
C TRP A 126 9.65 -4.87 -1.27
N ARG A 127 10.06 -3.65 -1.64
CA ARG A 127 10.11 -3.23 -3.04
C ARG A 127 11.09 -4.09 -3.83
N VAL A 128 12.31 -4.28 -3.32
CA VAL A 128 13.33 -5.14 -3.92
C VAL A 128 12.82 -6.57 -4.07
N ALA A 129 12.17 -7.11 -3.03
CA ALA A 129 11.61 -8.46 -3.10
C ALA A 129 10.54 -8.61 -4.18
N LEU A 130 9.69 -7.60 -4.39
CA LEU A 130 8.69 -7.66 -5.46
C LEU A 130 9.34 -7.57 -6.85
N ILE A 131 10.34 -6.69 -7.02
CA ILE A 131 11.12 -6.58 -8.26
C ILE A 131 11.75 -7.94 -8.62
N ASP A 132 12.42 -8.58 -7.66
CA ASP A 132 13.06 -9.88 -7.87
C ASP A 132 12.04 -10.96 -8.27
N GLU A 133 10.86 -10.96 -7.66
CA GLU A 133 9.81 -11.93 -7.99
C GLU A 133 9.26 -11.73 -9.40
N LEU A 134 9.07 -10.48 -9.84
CA LEU A 134 8.60 -10.20 -11.20
C LEU A 134 9.67 -10.50 -12.24
N ALA A 135 10.91 -10.09 -11.99
CA ALA A 135 12.05 -10.37 -12.89
C ALA A 135 12.30 -11.87 -13.09
N ASN A 136 12.06 -12.68 -12.05
CA ASN A 136 12.24 -14.14 -12.15
C ASN A 136 11.09 -14.87 -12.85
N ARG A 137 9.93 -14.23 -13.02
CA ARG A 137 8.69 -14.88 -13.50
C ARG A 137 8.23 -14.40 -14.86
N THR A 138 8.75 -13.27 -15.32
CA THR A 138 8.30 -12.56 -16.51
C THR A 138 9.47 -12.31 -17.46
N ARG A 139 9.20 -11.67 -18.61
CA ARG A 139 10.24 -11.38 -19.60
C ARG A 139 11.10 -10.17 -19.24
N ASP A 140 10.51 -9.18 -18.59
CA ASP A 140 11.21 -7.95 -18.24
C ASP A 140 12.19 -8.19 -17.08
N ASP A 141 13.35 -7.55 -17.13
CA ASP A 141 14.39 -7.70 -16.11
C ASP A 141 14.20 -6.76 -14.91
N ALA A 142 15.01 -6.96 -13.87
CA ALA A 142 14.93 -6.18 -12.63
C ALA A 142 15.09 -4.66 -12.85
N HIS A 143 15.86 -4.24 -13.86
CA HIS A 143 16.05 -2.82 -14.14
C HIS A 143 14.75 -2.19 -14.64
N GLN A 144 14.06 -2.85 -15.57
CA GLN A 144 12.77 -2.39 -16.08
C GLN A 144 11.70 -2.31 -14.98
N TRP A 145 11.69 -3.27 -14.05
CA TRP A 145 10.76 -3.25 -12.91
C TRP A 145 11.08 -2.14 -11.89
N ASP A 146 12.36 -1.83 -11.70
CA ASP A 146 12.79 -0.78 -10.77
C ASP A 146 12.50 0.64 -11.27
N GLU A 147 12.31 0.83 -12.58
CA GLU A 147 11.88 2.12 -13.16
C GLU A 147 10.45 2.53 -12.78
N LEU A 148 9.62 1.58 -12.32
CA LEU A 148 8.21 1.83 -11.99
C LEU A 148 8.06 2.45 -10.60
N ASP A 149 7.09 3.36 -10.42
CA ASP A 149 6.67 3.73 -9.07
C ASP A 149 6.05 2.54 -8.31
N ASN A 150 5.90 2.68 -7.00
CA ASN A 150 5.43 1.60 -6.13
C ASN A 150 3.98 1.19 -6.46
N GLN A 151 3.10 2.12 -6.79
CA GLN A 151 1.72 1.84 -7.20
C GLN A 151 1.66 1.01 -8.50
N ALA A 152 2.41 1.40 -9.53
CA ALA A 152 2.48 0.68 -10.80
C ALA A 152 3.09 -0.71 -10.62
N LEU A 153 4.18 -0.81 -9.85
CA LEU A 153 4.85 -2.06 -9.53
C LEU A 153 3.95 -3.01 -8.72
N ALA A 154 3.29 -2.52 -7.67
CA ALA A 154 2.35 -3.30 -6.88
C ALA A 154 1.16 -3.79 -7.72
N GLY A 155 0.59 -2.91 -8.55
CA GLY A 155 -0.49 -3.26 -9.46
C GLY A 155 -0.09 -4.37 -10.42
N LEU A 156 1.08 -4.29 -11.06
CA LEU A 156 1.56 -5.36 -11.94
C LEU A 156 1.82 -6.66 -11.17
N GLY A 157 2.34 -6.60 -9.94
CA GLY A 157 2.48 -7.77 -9.09
C GLY A 157 1.14 -8.46 -8.78
N LEU A 158 0.08 -7.68 -8.55
CA LEU A 158 -1.27 -8.21 -8.35
C LEU A 158 -1.84 -8.82 -9.65
N LEU A 159 -1.62 -8.19 -10.80
CA LEU A 159 -2.06 -8.72 -12.10
C LEU A 159 -1.35 -10.04 -12.45
N VAL A 160 -0.03 -10.12 -12.24
CA VAL A 160 0.74 -11.37 -12.38
C VAL A 160 0.17 -12.47 -11.48
N SER A 161 -0.14 -12.13 -10.23
CA SER A 161 -0.72 -13.06 -9.27
C SER A 161 -2.09 -13.57 -9.72
N TYR A 162 -2.92 -12.70 -10.28
CA TYR A 162 -4.23 -13.08 -10.84
C TYR A 162 -4.12 -14.04 -12.03
N LEU A 163 -3.23 -13.76 -12.98
CA LEU A 163 -3.00 -14.61 -14.15
C LEU A 163 -2.49 -16.00 -13.73
N ARG A 164 -1.63 -16.07 -12.72
CA ARG A 164 -1.05 -17.33 -12.21
C ARG A 164 -2.00 -18.14 -11.32
N ASN A 165 -2.68 -17.51 -10.36
CA ASN A 165 -3.41 -18.21 -9.29
C ASN A 165 -4.67 -18.97 -9.75
N GLY A 166 -5.09 -18.82 -11.00
CA GLY A 166 -6.17 -19.63 -11.60
C GLY A 166 -5.72 -20.52 -12.74
N GLU A 167 -4.41 -20.74 -12.91
CA GLU A 167 -3.82 -21.45 -14.07
C GLU A 167 -4.25 -20.86 -15.42
N ARG A 168 -4.61 -19.56 -15.45
CA ARG A 168 -5.02 -18.86 -16.68
C ARG A 168 -3.85 -18.74 -17.63
N VAL A 169 -2.67 -18.49 -17.06
CA VAL A 169 -1.40 -18.42 -17.76
C VAL A 169 -0.40 -19.33 -17.04
N SER A 170 0.22 -20.24 -17.77
CA SER A 170 1.27 -21.12 -17.21
C SER A 170 2.54 -20.33 -16.89
N ASP A 171 3.37 -20.80 -15.95
CA ASP A 171 4.65 -20.13 -15.65
C ASP A 171 5.57 -20.02 -16.88
N THR A 172 5.51 -21.00 -17.79
CA THR A 172 6.28 -20.95 -19.05
C THR A 172 5.79 -19.84 -19.96
N GLU A 173 4.48 -19.67 -20.08
CA GLU A 173 3.90 -18.59 -20.89
C GLU A 173 4.13 -17.23 -20.23
N LEU A 174 3.94 -17.12 -18.92
CA LEU A 174 4.16 -15.90 -18.14
C LEU A 174 5.61 -15.39 -18.27
N SER A 175 6.59 -16.29 -18.38
CA SER A 175 8.00 -15.93 -18.60
C SER A 175 8.26 -15.17 -19.91
N GLN A 176 7.30 -15.15 -20.83
CA GLN A 176 7.38 -14.43 -22.10
C GLN A 176 6.68 -13.06 -22.05
N TYR A 177 5.94 -12.77 -20.98
CA TYR A 177 5.13 -11.57 -20.88
C TYR A 177 5.94 -10.41 -20.31
N THR A 178 5.80 -9.23 -20.92
CA THR A 178 6.21 -7.94 -20.32
C THR A 178 5.15 -7.37 -19.40
N ALA A 179 5.49 -6.30 -18.68
CA ALA A 179 4.53 -5.42 -18.02
C ALA A 179 3.35 -5.04 -18.92
N THR A 180 3.60 -4.76 -20.22
CA THR A 180 2.55 -4.41 -21.18
C THR A 180 1.68 -5.62 -21.49
N ASP A 181 2.28 -6.79 -21.75
CA ASP A 181 1.55 -8.02 -22.08
C ASP A 181 0.66 -8.47 -20.91
N ILE A 182 1.17 -8.39 -19.67
CA ILE A 182 0.42 -8.67 -18.44
C ILE A 182 -0.83 -7.79 -18.37
N ARG A 183 -0.65 -6.47 -18.52
CA ARG A 183 -1.77 -5.53 -18.43
C ARG A 183 -2.80 -5.74 -19.54
N GLN A 184 -2.36 -5.93 -20.79
CA GLN A 184 -3.28 -6.13 -21.92
C GLN A 184 -4.04 -7.46 -21.81
N SER A 185 -3.40 -8.51 -21.31
CA SER A 185 -4.05 -9.80 -21.08
C SER A 185 -5.20 -9.68 -20.07
N VAL A 186 -4.95 -9.01 -18.94
CA VAL A 186 -5.97 -8.75 -17.93
C VAL A 186 -7.11 -7.88 -18.46
N ILE A 187 -6.80 -6.82 -19.23
CA ILE A 187 -7.83 -5.98 -19.84
C ILE A 187 -8.72 -6.81 -20.77
N GLY A 188 -8.14 -7.68 -21.59
CA GLY A 188 -8.90 -8.58 -22.46
C GLY A 188 -9.84 -9.51 -21.69
N GLU A 189 -9.37 -10.08 -20.58
CA GLU A 189 -10.21 -10.90 -19.70
C GLU A 189 -11.35 -10.11 -19.05
N LEU A 190 -11.04 -8.94 -18.49
CA LEU A 190 -12.03 -8.09 -17.84
C LEU A 190 -13.09 -7.60 -18.83
N GLN A 191 -12.69 -7.22 -20.03
CA GLN A 191 -13.63 -6.84 -21.09
C GLN A 191 -14.59 -7.99 -21.41
N ALA A 192 -14.06 -9.21 -21.56
CA ALA A 192 -14.87 -10.39 -21.86
C ALA A 192 -15.83 -10.76 -20.71
N GLN A 193 -15.43 -10.55 -19.45
CA GLN A 193 -16.23 -10.92 -18.27
C GLN A 193 -17.28 -9.87 -17.91
N THR A 194 -16.95 -8.58 -18.02
CA THR A 194 -17.77 -7.48 -17.48
C THR A 194 -18.53 -6.71 -18.55
N GLY A 195 -18.08 -6.76 -19.81
CA GLY A 195 -18.60 -5.91 -20.87
C GLY A 195 -18.23 -4.42 -20.75
N ILE A 196 -17.36 -4.04 -19.80
CA ILE A 196 -16.83 -2.67 -19.73
C ILE A 196 -16.05 -2.36 -21.01
N ASP A 197 -16.19 -1.14 -21.53
CA ASP A 197 -15.54 -0.77 -22.78
C ASP A 197 -14.00 -0.73 -22.66
N LEU A 198 -13.33 -1.03 -23.76
CA LEU A 198 -11.88 -1.16 -23.82
C LEU A 198 -11.15 0.15 -23.43
N LEU A 199 -11.68 1.30 -23.85
CA LEU A 199 -11.05 2.60 -23.58
C LEU A 199 -11.10 2.94 -22.09
N SER A 200 -12.23 2.66 -21.44
CA SER A 200 -12.37 2.78 -19.98
C SER A 200 -11.37 1.90 -19.25
N LEU A 201 -11.26 0.61 -19.59
CA LEU A 201 -10.29 -0.29 -18.96
C LEU A 201 -8.84 0.16 -19.22
N GLN A 202 -8.52 0.62 -20.43
CA GLN A 202 -7.18 1.11 -20.75
C GLN A 202 -6.79 2.36 -19.97
N SER A 203 -7.75 3.19 -19.56
CA SER A 203 -7.52 4.40 -18.78
C SER A 203 -7.30 4.16 -17.27
N MET A 204 -7.67 2.98 -16.76
CA MET A 204 -7.62 2.65 -15.34
C MET A 204 -6.20 2.30 -14.87
N SER A 205 -5.86 2.54 -13.60
CA SER A 205 -4.58 2.04 -13.07
C SER A 205 -4.56 0.51 -12.98
N ASN A 206 -3.38 -0.10 -12.83
CA ASN A 206 -3.29 -1.55 -12.62
C ASN A 206 -3.99 -2.00 -11.33
N ILE A 207 -4.02 -1.14 -10.31
CA ILE A 207 -4.74 -1.36 -9.05
C ILE A 207 -6.26 -1.32 -9.28
N ASP A 208 -6.76 -0.36 -10.06
CA ASP A 208 -8.19 -0.27 -10.38
C ASP A 208 -8.67 -1.49 -11.16
N LEU A 209 -7.88 -1.96 -12.14
CA LEU A 209 -8.16 -3.21 -12.84
C LEU A 209 -8.24 -4.39 -11.85
N TYR A 210 -7.32 -4.46 -10.89
CA TYR A 210 -7.35 -5.49 -9.85
C TYR A 210 -8.56 -5.37 -8.92
N HIS A 211 -9.02 -4.16 -8.61
CA HIS A 211 -10.23 -3.97 -7.82
C HIS A 211 -11.47 -4.50 -8.53
N ILE A 212 -11.57 -4.36 -9.85
CA ILE A 212 -12.66 -4.96 -10.62
C ILE A 212 -12.63 -6.49 -10.49
N ILE A 213 -11.45 -7.10 -10.61
CA ILE A 213 -11.26 -8.56 -10.44
C ILE A 213 -11.77 -9.02 -9.07
N MET A 214 -11.47 -8.27 -8.01
CA MET A 214 -11.86 -8.62 -6.64
C MET A 214 -13.33 -8.33 -6.31
N SER A 215 -14.03 -7.59 -7.19
CA SER A 215 -15.43 -7.18 -6.99
C SER A 215 -16.43 -8.06 -7.76
N GLY A 216 -15.95 -8.93 -8.65
CA GLY A 216 -16.76 -9.92 -9.38
C GLY A 216 -17.08 -11.15 -8.56
#